data_AF-A0A520H1D2-F1
#
_entry.id   AF-A0A520H1D2-F1
#
_cell.length_a   1.000
_cell.length_b   1.000
_cell.length_c   1.000
_cell.angle_alpha   90.00
_cell.angle_beta   90.00
_cell.angle_gamma   90.00
#
_symmetry.space_group_name_H-M   'P 1'
#
loop_
_entity.id
_entity.type
_entity.pdbx_description
1 polymer ?
#
loop_
_entity_poly.entity_id
_entity_poly.type
_entity_poly.pdbx_seq_one_letter_code
_entity_poly.pdbx_strand_id
1 'polypeptide(L)'
;MSRIETRLNARAADFQANAAAMRALVDDLQQRFAQVEAGGGEAARAKHVARGKLLPRERVAELLDPGTPFLEIAEQNHLPCIYLVDSGGANLPNQDEVFPDRDHFGRIFYN
;
A
#
# COMPACT_ATOMS: atom_id res chain seq x y z
N MET A 1 24.09 25.27 -12.47
CA MET A 1 23.88 24.25 -11.42
C MET A 1 25.23 23.72 -10.98
N SER A 2 25.48 23.63 -9.68
CA SER A 2 26.69 22.99 -9.15
C SER A 2 26.55 21.46 -9.27
N ARG A 3 27.54 20.82 -9.87
CA ARG A 3 27.59 19.35 -10.01
C ARG A 3 28.12 18.75 -8.71
N ILE A 4 27.42 17.76 -8.17
CA ILE A 4 27.94 16.95 -7.07
C ILE A 4 28.84 15.86 -7.67
N GLU A 5 30.11 15.86 -7.28
CA GLU A 5 31.05 14.80 -7.65
C GLU A 5 31.00 13.67 -6.62
N THR A 6 30.80 12.44 -7.09
CA THR A 6 30.79 11.27 -6.22
C THR A 6 32.19 11.02 -5.64
N ARG A 7 32.23 10.77 -4.33
CA ARG A 7 33.44 10.28 -3.64
C ARG A 7 33.33 8.79 -3.29
N LEU A 8 32.25 8.13 -3.69
CA LEU A 8 32.00 6.73 -3.41
C LEU A 8 32.71 5.84 -4.44
N ASN A 9 33.42 4.83 -3.96
CA ASN A 9 33.91 3.74 -4.80
C ASN A 9 32.96 2.55 -4.68
N ALA A 10 32.15 2.34 -5.72
CA ALA A 10 31.19 1.24 -5.74
C ALA A 10 31.83 -0.15 -5.69
N ARG A 11 33.15 -0.27 -5.95
CA ARG A 11 33.88 -1.55 -5.88
C ARG A 11 34.53 -1.80 -4.52
N ALA A 12 34.49 -0.84 -3.60
CA ALA A 12 35.04 -1.02 -2.26
C ALA A 12 34.24 -2.08 -1.48
N ALA A 13 34.94 -2.86 -0.65
CA ALA A 13 34.33 -3.94 0.13
C ALA A 13 33.17 -3.43 1.02
N ASP A 14 33.38 -2.31 1.72
CA ASP A 14 32.36 -1.72 2.59
C ASP A 14 31.12 -1.26 1.80
N PHE A 15 31.31 -0.73 0.59
CA PHE A 15 30.19 -0.36 -0.28
C PHE A 15 29.38 -1.61 -0.67
N GLN A 16 30.07 -2.68 -1.06
CA GLN A 16 29.43 -3.94 -1.46
C GLN A 16 28.67 -4.58 -0.29
N ALA A 17 29.25 -4.56 0.92
CA ALA A 17 28.59 -5.04 2.14
C ALA A 17 27.32 -4.24 2.44
N ASN A 18 27.38 -2.90 2.40
CA ASN A 18 26.22 -2.05 2.62
C ASN A 18 25.14 -2.23 1.54
N ALA A 19 25.54 -2.36 0.28
CA ALA A 19 24.64 -2.59 -0.84
C ALA A 19 23.92 -3.96 -0.72
N ALA A 20 24.64 -5.00 -0.32
CA ALA A 20 24.08 -6.32 -0.07
C ALA A 20 23.08 -6.31 1.10
N ALA A 21 23.41 -5.65 2.22
CA ALA A 21 22.51 -5.51 3.36
C ALA A 21 21.23 -4.76 2.97
N MET A 22 21.35 -3.65 2.25
CA MET A 22 20.19 -2.89 1.76
C MET A 22 19.35 -3.72 0.78
N ARG A 23 19.99 -4.48 -0.11
CA ARG A 23 19.29 -5.35 -1.06
C ARG A 23 18.42 -6.38 -0.34
N ALA A 24 18.96 -7.02 0.69
CA ALA A 24 18.22 -8.01 1.47
C ALA A 24 16.95 -7.41 2.12
N LEU A 25 17.02 -6.17 2.62
CA LEU A 25 15.85 -5.46 3.17
C LEU A 25 14.81 -5.12 2.10
N VAL A 26 15.27 -4.67 0.93
CA VAL A 26 14.38 -4.39 -0.21
C VAL A 26 13.68 -5.66 -0.69
N ASP A 27 14.41 -6.78 -0.76
CA ASP A 27 13.86 -8.06 -1.19
C ASP A 27 12.81 -8.58 -0.18
N ASP A 28 13.07 -8.50 1.13
CA ASP A 28 12.09 -8.80 2.17
C ASP A 28 10.84 -7.91 2.05
N LEU A 29 11.03 -6.60 1.85
CA LEU A 29 9.92 -5.67 1.65
C LEU A 29 9.08 -6.05 0.43
N GLN A 30 9.71 -6.40 -0.69
CA GLN A 30 9.01 -6.84 -1.91
C GLN A 30 8.22 -8.14 -1.68
N GLN A 31 8.76 -9.08 -0.92
CA GLN A 31 8.05 -10.31 -0.57
C GLN A 31 6.81 -10.04 0.29
N ARG A 32 6.91 -9.13 1.26
CA ARG A 32 5.77 -8.71 2.08
C ARG A 32 4.69 -8.01 1.25
N PHE A 33 5.08 -7.16 0.32
CA PHE A 33 4.13 -6.54 -0.61
C PHE A 33 3.40 -7.59 -1.44
N ALA A 34 4.11 -8.57 -2.02
CA ALA A 34 3.48 -9.65 -2.77
C ALA A 34 2.47 -10.45 -1.93
N GLN A 35 2.75 -10.68 -0.65
CA GLN A 35 1.82 -11.33 0.26
C GLN A 35 0.57 -10.48 0.51
N VAL A 36 0.72 -9.17 0.75
CA VAL A 36 -0.40 -8.25 0.96
C VAL A 36 -1.26 -8.10 -0.30
N GLU A 37 -0.65 -8.12 -1.48
CA GLU A 37 -1.35 -8.05 -2.76
C GLU A 37 -2.26 -9.26 -3.02
N ALA A 38 -1.95 -10.42 -2.45
CA ALA A 38 -2.85 -11.57 -2.51
C ALA A 38 -4.16 -11.35 -1.73
N GLY A 39 -4.21 -10.35 -0.84
CA GLY A 39 -5.40 -9.97 -0.08
C GLY A 39 -5.94 -11.12 0.76
N GLY A 40 -7.25 -11.38 0.70
CA GLY A 40 -7.90 -12.50 1.39
C GLY A 40 -7.58 -13.89 0.82
N GLY A 41 -6.60 -14.02 -0.07
CA GLY A 41 -6.23 -15.26 -0.75
C GLY A 41 -7.06 -15.54 -2.01
N GLU A 42 -6.64 -16.56 -2.77
CA GLU A 42 -7.20 -16.89 -4.09
C GLU A 42 -8.69 -17.20 -4.04
N ALA A 43 -9.14 -18.00 -3.06
CA ALA A 43 -10.55 -18.36 -2.92
C ALA A 43 -11.46 -17.15 -2.68
N ALA A 44 -11.02 -16.18 -1.86
CA ALA A 44 -11.77 -14.95 -1.62
C ALA A 44 -11.84 -14.07 -2.87
N ARG A 45 -10.72 -13.95 -3.61
CA ARG A 45 -10.65 -13.22 -4.87
C ARG A 45 -11.56 -13.83 -5.93
N ALA A 46 -11.51 -15.15 -6.11
CA ALA A 46 -12.37 -15.86 -7.05
C ALA A 46 -13.85 -15.67 -6.72
N LYS A 47 -14.24 -15.79 -5.44
CA LYS A 47 -15.60 -15.53 -4.97
C LYS A 47 -16.05 -14.09 -5.22
N HIS A 48 -15.14 -13.12 -5.07
CA HIS A 48 -15.42 -11.70 -5.32
C HIS A 48 -15.65 -11.41 -6.80
N VAL A 49 -14.76 -11.91 -7.66
CA VAL A 49 -14.86 -11.77 -9.13
C VAL A 49 -16.08 -12.50 -9.68
N ALA A 50 -16.40 -13.69 -9.17
CA ALA A 50 -17.59 -14.45 -9.56
C ALA A 50 -18.92 -13.70 -9.32
N ARG A 51 -18.91 -12.64 -8.48
CA ARG A 51 -20.06 -11.75 -8.26
C ARG A 51 -20.10 -10.57 -9.23
N GLY A 52 -19.24 -10.55 -10.26
CA GLY A 52 -19.14 -9.46 -11.23
C GLY A 52 -18.48 -8.20 -10.67
N LYS A 53 -17.68 -8.32 -9.60
CA LYS A 53 -17.02 -7.18 -8.93
C LYS A 53 -15.53 -7.15 -9.29
N LEU A 54 -15.03 -5.94 -9.56
CA LEU A 54 -13.59 -5.69 -9.66
C LEU A 54 -12.93 -5.79 -8.27
N LEU A 55 -11.68 -6.26 -8.25
CA LEU A 55 -10.79 -6.21 -7.08
C LEU A 55 -10.37 -4.76 -6.78
N PRO A 56 -9.97 -4.43 -5.54
CA PRO A 56 -9.62 -3.06 -5.16
C PRO A 56 -8.56 -2.40 -6.07
N ARG A 57 -7.46 -3.10 -6.37
CA ARG A 57 -6.40 -2.57 -7.25
C ARG A 57 -6.86 -2.40 -8.71
N GLU A 58 -7.76 -3.26 -9.19
CA GLU A 58 -8.34 -3.13 -10.53
C GLU A 58 -9.23 -1.87 -10.60
N ARG A 59 -10.02 -1.58 -9.56
CA ARG A 59 -10.83 -0.35 -9.51
C ARG A 59 -9.97 0.91 -9.56
N VAL A 60 -8.83 0.91 -8.88
CA VAL A 60 -7.87 2.03 -8.92
C VAL A 60 -7.28 2.15 -10.33
N ALA A 61 -6.86 1.05 -10.93
CA ALA A 61 -6.29 1.07 -12.28
C ALA A 61 -7.27 1.57 -13.35
N GLU A 62 -8.55 1.20 -13.27
CA GLU A 62 -9.60 1.68 -14.18
C GLU A 62 -9.96 3.16 -13.96
N LEU A 63 -9.68 3.71 -12.78
CA LEU A 63 -9.93 5.13 -12.47
C LEU A 63 -8.78 6.03 -12.94
N LEU A 64 -7.54 5.53 -12.94
CA LEU A 64 -6.35 6.31 -13.26
C LEU A 64 -6.14 6.42 -14.77
N ASP A 65 -5.59 7.55 -15.21
CA ASP A 65 -5.16 7.72 -16.60
C ASP A 65 -4.02 6.72 -16.92
N PRO A 66 -4.04 6.07 -18.10
CA PRO A 66 -3.02 5.10 -18.48
C PRO A 66 -1.59 5.66 -18.40
N GLY A 67 -0.71 4.93 -17.73
CA GLY A 67 0.70 5.31 -17.57
C GLY A 67 0.97 6.32 -16.44
N THR A 68 -0.05 6.74 -15.69
CA THR A 68 0.18 7.59 -14.51
C THR A 68 0.75 6.77 -13.35
N PRO A 69 1.77 7.28 -12.65
CA PRO A 69 2.26 6.65 -11.43
C PRO A 69 1.23 6.80 -10.31
N PHE A 70 1.06 5.75 -9.51
CA PHE A 70 0.23 5.78 -8.32
C PHE A 70 1.10 5.99 -7.07
N LEU A 71 0.79 7.01 -6.26
CA LEU A 71 1.50 7.34 -5.03
C LEU A 71 0.50 7.44 -3.87
N GLU A 72 0.71 6.67 -2.81
CA GLU A 72 -0.14 6.63 -1.62
C GLU A 72 0.20 7.80 -0.64
N ILE A 73 0.03 9.05 -1.09
CA ILE A 73 0.43 10.25 -0.32
C ILE A 73 -0.71 11.24 -0.04
N ALA A 74 -1.88 11.04 -0.66
CA ALA A 74 -2.93 12.06 -0.69
C ALA A 74 -3.45 12.46 0.70
N GLU A 75 -3.73 11.48 1.56
CA GLU A 75 -4.24 11.71 2.92
C GLU A 75 -3.25 12.50 3.78
N GLN A 76 -1.97 12.13 3.75
CA GLN A 76 -0.91 12.78 4.53
C GLN A 76 -0.64 14.22 4.09
N ASN A 77 -0.97 14.56 2.84
CA ASN A 77 -0.69 15.86 2.24
C ASN A 77 -1.96 16.71 2.04
N HIS A 78 -3.10 16.28 2.60
CA HIS A 78 -4.39 16.98 2.47
C HIS A 78 -4.79 17.24 1.01
N LEU A 79 -4.47 16.30 0.11
CA LEU A 79 -4.90 16.34 -1.28
C LEU A 79 -6.33 15.78 -1.42
N PRO A 80 -7.04 16.06 -2.53
CA PRO A 80 -8.35 15.48 -2.77
C PRO A 80 -8.33 13.94 -2.70
N CYS A 81 -9.23 13.38 -1.90
CA CYS A 81 -9.36 11.93 -1.72
C CYS A 81 -10.66 11.42 -2.36
N ILE A 82 -10.54 10.37 -3.17
CA ILE A 82 -11.67 9.61 -3.72
C ILE A 82 -11.70 8.25 -3.03
N TYR A 83 -12.85 7.87 -2.48
CA TYR A 83 -13.04 6.59 -1.80
C TYR A 83 -13.76 5.58 -2.71
N LEU A 84 -13.07 4.49 -3.08
CA LEU A 84 -13.65 3.34 -3.80
C LEU A 84 -14.17 2.29 -2.82
N VAL A 85 -15.26 2.62 -2.12
CA VAL A 85 -15.75 1.88 -0.94
C VAL A 85 -16.47 0.58 -1.30
N ASP A 86 -16.11 -0.49 -0.59
CA ASP A 86 -16.84 -1.77 -0.55
C ASP A 86 -16.60 -2.40 0.82
N SER A 87 -17.29 -1.85 1.83
CA SER A 87 -17.08 -2.16 3.24
C SER A 87 -18.30 -2.86 3.84
N GLY A 88 -18.06 -3.92 4.59
CA GLY A 88 -19.08 -4.62 5.39
C GLY A 88 -19.30 -4.03 6.78
N GLY A 89 -18.59 -2.96 7.15
CA GLY A 89 -18.62 -2.38 8.50
C GLY A 89 -17.73 -3.12 9.50
N ALA A 90 -18.04 -3.01 10.79
CA ALA A 90 -17.25 -3.59 11.86
C ALA A 90 -17.24 -5.12 11.83
N ASN A 91 -16.07 -5.72 12.10
CA ASN A 91 -15.96 -7.15 12.36
C ASN A 91 -16.56 -7.44 13.74
N LEU A 92 -17.80 -7.95 13.78
CA LEU A 92 -18.58 -8.09 15.02
C LEU A 92 -17.85 -8.78 16.19
N PRO A 93 -17.07 -9.86 15.99
CA PRO A 93 -16.32 -10.47 17.09
C PRO A 93 -15.28 -9.56 17.75
N ASN A 94 -14.80 -8.52 17.06
CA ASN A 94 -13.79 -7.59 17.54
C ASN A 94 -14.37 -6.16 17.65
N GLN A 95 -15.69 -6.02 17.80
CA GLN A 95 -16.38 -4.74 17.70
C GLN A 95 -15.89 -3.71 18.73
N ASP A 96 -15.52 -4.16 19.92
CA ASP A 96 -15.03 -3.35 21.04
C ASP A 96 -13.65 -2.74 20.77
N GLU A 97 -12.86 -3.35 19.90
CA GLU A 97 -11.54 -2.84 19.50
C GLU A 97 -11.61 -1.85 18.33
N VAL A 98 -12.72 -1.82 17.57
CA VAL A 98 -12.79 -1.06 16.31
C VAL A 98 -13.89 0.01 16.29
N PHE A 99 -14.93 -0.12 17.10
CA PHE A 99 -16.11 0.74 17.06
C PHE A 99 -16.11 1.84 18.13
N PRO A 100 -15.84 1.56 19.43
CA PRO A 100 -15.96 2.56 20.48
C PRO A 100 -14.63 3.20 20.85
N ASP A 101 -14.31 4.39 20.33
CA ASP A 101 -13.36 5.37 20.89
C ASP A 101 -13.36 6.63 20.00
N ARG A 102 -12.77 7.73 20.48
CA ARG A 102 -12.54 8.96 19.72
C ARG A 102 -11.75 8.71 18.43
N ASP A 103 -10.76 7.82 18.50
CA ASP A 103 -9.80 7.56 17.41
C ASP A 103 -10.11 6.27 16.62
N HIS A 104 -11.31 5.68 16.83
CA HIS A 104 -11.80 4.47 16.16
C HIS A 104 -12.58 4.76 14.87
N PHE A 105 -13.32 3.80 14.30
CA PHE A 105 -13.95 3.88 12.97
C PHE A 105 -14.78 5.14 12.70
N GLY A 106 -15.38 5.75 13.72
CA GLY A 106 -16.14 7.00 13.57
C GLY A 106 -15.28 8.24 13.24
N ARG A 107 -13.97 8.22 13.54
CA ARG A 107 -13.04 9.35 13.35
C ARG A 107 -12.98 9.82 11.91
N ILE A 108 -13.04 8.89 10.96
CA ILE A 108 -12.90 9.17 9.52
C ILE A 108 -13.95 10.17 8.99
N PHE A 109 -15.11 10.28 9.64
CA PHE A 109 -16.18 11.21 9.26
C PHE A 109 -15.96 12.65 9.73
N TYR A 110 -14.89 12.90 10.49
CA TYR A 110 -14.52 14.21 11.03
C TYR A 110 -13.16 14.70 10.53
N ASN A 111 -12.58 14.05 9.52
CA ASN A 111 -11.32 14.41 8.87
C ASN A 111 -11.49 15.54 7.84
#